data_AF-A0A497DVZ1-F1
#
_entry.id   AF-A0A497DVZ1-F1
#
_cell.length_a   1.000
_cell.length_b   1.000
_cell.length_c   1.000
_cell.angle_alpha   90.00
_cell.angle_beta   90.00
_cell.angle_gamma   90.00
#
_symmetry.space_group_name_H-M   'P 1'
#
loop_
_entity.id
_entity.type
_entity.pdbx_description
1 polymer ?
#
loop_
_entity_poly.entity_id
_entity_poly.type
_entity_poly.pdbx_seq_one_letter_code
_entity_poly.pdbx_strand_id
1 'polypeptide(L)'
;MPEWFGTDGLRGRAGEFPLDDTTVFNLGRSLVALLRAKSLSPQVLIGRDTRESSPWLEKILTQGIISAGGQVESAGVIPTSAISFLTREEKFSAGIVISASHNPYRDNGIKIFQRNGFKIPEDWENFLEEKMVATSFSPSSSLPKISPFHPENYYQDKYFKFLKSCFRSSSPAPLKLVLDCAHGASSAYAPRLFTELGFEVVPICCSPTGQNINLNCGSLHPEQLARQVVTHQAHLGIAYDGDADRAIWVDHHGQILNGDHTLYILAKYFQRKKALSSDKIVATVMSNLGLEKALAGLNLQLIRTQVGDKYVLDKMVATGCNLGGERSGHTIILDECPTGDGLLTSLKILEAVSEEGKLLDQLIAGYME
;
A
#
# COMPACT_ATOMS: atom_id res chain seq x y z
N MET A 1 7.29 28.25 7.77
CA MET A 1 6.10 27.60 8.35
C MET A 1 6.40 26.11 8.44
N PRO A 2 5.88 25.36 9.42
CA PRO A 2 6.00 23.91 9.38
C PRO A 2 5.35 23.40 8.09
N GLU A 3 6.01 22.49 7.39
CA GLU A 3 5.48 21.78 6.22
C GLU A 3 4.53 20.69 6.75
N TRP A 4 3.26 20.67 6.35
CA TRP A 4 2.27 19.75 6.92
C TRP A 4 2.30 18.42 6.16
N PHE A 5 2.33 18.50 4.83
CA PHE A 5 2.48 17.36 3.95
C PHE A 5 3.96 17.01 3.76
N GLY A 6 4.33 15.78 4.11
CA GLY A 6 5.63 15.21 3.76
C GLY A 6 5.60 14.50 2.41
N THR A 7 6.56 13.62 2.17
CA THR A 7 6.65 12.83 0.93
C THR A 7 5.48 11.87 0.71
N ASP A 8 4.74 11.52 1.76
CA ASP A 8 3.59 10.62 1.71
C ASP A 8 2.52 11.00 2.74
N GLY A 9 1.92 12.18 2.55
CA GLY A 9 0.82 12.70 3.37
C GLY A 9 1.27 13.38 4.67
N LEU A 10 0.32 13.63 5.58
CA LEU A 10 0.61 14.09 6.94
C LEU A 10 1.12 12.90 7.75
N ARG A 11 2.23 13.05 8.46
CA ARG A 11 2.78 12.01 9.35
C ARG A 11 3.30 12.62 10.63
N GLY A 12 3.21 11.87 11.72
CA GLY A 12 3.70 12.29 13.02
C GLY A 12 3.27 11.34 14.13
N ARG A 13 3.56 11.71 15.37
CA ARG A 13 3.06 10.99 16.53
C ARG A 13 1.57 11.31 16.72
N ALA A 14 0.75 10.28 16.90
CA ALA A 14 -0.67 10.47 17.10
C ALA A 14 -0.94 11.31 18.37
N GLY A 15 -1.77 12.36 18.27
CA GLY A 15 -2.04 13.29 19.38
C GLY A 15 -1.16 14.54 19.41
N GLU A 16 -0.11 14.59 18.59
CA GLU A 16 0.77 15.74 18.45
C GLU A 16 0.64 16.31 17.04
N PHE A 17 0.91 17.61 16.84
CA PHE A 17 0.90 18.21 15.50
C PHE A 17 1.82 17.44 14.54
N PRO A 18 1.39 17.12 13.29
CA PRO A 18 0.16 17.53 12.62
C PRO A 18 -1.01 16.53 12.75
N LEU A 19 -1.01 15.66 13.77
CA LEU A 19 -2.04 14.64 14.03
C LEU A 19 -2.77 14.87 15.35
N ASP A 20 -2.85 16.13 15.80
CA ASP A 20 -3.73 16.55 16.89
C ASP A 20 -5.18 16.73 16.41
N ASP A 21 -6.12 16.75 17.36
CA ASP A 21 -7.56 16.86 17.10
C ASP A 21 -7.93 18.05 16.20
N THR A 22 -7.32 19.22 16.45
CA THR A 22 -7.68 20.46 15.74
C THR A 22 -7.22 20.38 14.29
N THR A 23 -5.98 19.93 14.08
CA THR A 23 -5.41 19.76 12.75
C THR A 23 -6.23 18.78 11.91
N VAL A 24 -6.49 17.58 12.44
CA VAL A 24 -7.19 16.51 11.69
C VAL A 24 -8.66 16.88 11.41
N PHE A 25 -9.32 17.57 12.34
CA PHE A 25 -10.67 18.08 12.11
C PHE A 25 -10.72 19.11 10.98
N ASN A 26 -9.78 20.07 10.98
CA ASN A 26 -9.71 21.10 9.94
C ASN A 26 -9.26 20.53 8.58
N LEU A 27 -8.45 19.47 8.55
CA LEU A 27 -8.15 18.72 7.32
C LEU A 27 -9.43 18.20 6.68
N GLY A 28 -10.31 17.57 7.46
CA GLY A 28 -11.58 17.05 6.96
C GLY A 28 -12.48 18.15 6.37
N ARG A 29 -12.56 19.31 7.04
CA ARG A 29 -13.30 20.47 6.52
C ARG A 29 -12.69 21.03 5.24
N SER A 30 -11.36 21.14 5.21
CA SER A 30 -10.60 21.68 4.09
C SER A 30 -10.73 20.80 2.85
N LEU A 31 -10.75 19.48 3.03
CA LEU A 31 -11.00 18.54 1.93
C LEU A 31 -12.37 18.74 1.29
N VAL A 32 -13.43 18.97 2.08
CA VAL A 32 -14.76 19.28 1.52
C VAL A 32 -14.74 20.58 0.71
N ALA A 33 -14.05 21.60 1.19
CA ALA A 33 -13.89 22.86 0.46
C ALA A 33 -13.12 22.65 -0.85
N LEU A 34 -12.05 21.87 -0.83
CA LEU A 34 -11.26 21.52 -2.01
C LEU A 34 -12.08 20.76 -3.05
N LEU A 35 -12.80 19.72 -2.63
CA LEU A 35 -13.64 18.92 -3.54
C LEU A 35 -14.70 19.79 -4.21
N ARG A 36 -15.36 20.70 -3.47
CA ARG A 36 -16.32 21.65 -4.04
C ARG A 36 -15.66 22.63 -5.02
N ALA A 37 -14.48 23.15 -4.69
CA ALA A 37 -13.73 24.04 -5.58
C ALA A 37 -13.35 23.35 -6.91
N LYS A 38 -13.11 22.03 -6.86
CA LYS A 38 -12.88 21.19 -8.05
C LYS A 38 -14.18 20.65 -8.68
N SER A 39 -15.35 21.16 -8.29
CA SER A 39 -16.68 20.75 -8.79
C SER A 39 -17.00 19.25 -8.58
N LEU A 40 -16.49 18.65 -7.51
CA LEU A 40 -16.76 17.27 -7.13
C LEU A 40 -17.75 17.20 -5.97
N SER A 41 -18.58 16.15 -5.94
CA SER A 41 -19.41 15.84 -4.77
C SER A 41 -18.49 15.48 -3.59
N PRO A 42 -18.70 16.00 -2.36
CA PRO A 42 -17.80 15.74 -1.24
C PRO A 42 -18.08 14.37 -0.58
N GLN A 43 -17.95 13.30 -1.36
CA GLN A 43 -18.11 11.91 -0.93
C GLN A 43 -16.72 11.29 -0.75
N VAL A 44 -16.41 10.86 0.47
CA VAL A 44 -15.07 10.42 0.87
C VAL A 44 -15.14 9.01 1.46
N LEU A 45 -14.23 8.14 1.01
CA LEU A 45 -14.01 6.83 1.61
C LEU A 45 -12.79 6.89 2.55
N ILE A 46 -12.90 6.36 3.75
CA ILE A 46 -11.78 6.28 4.71
C ILE A 46 -11.47 4.82 5.02
N GLY A 47 -10.20 4.44 4.91
CA GLY A 47 -9.66 3.18 5.42
C GLY A 47 -8.53 3.45 6.40
N ARG A 48 -8.18 2.42 7.17
CA ARG A 48 -7.11 2.52 8.16
C ARG A 48 -6.36 1.22 8.36
N ASP A 49 -5.21 1.30 9.02
CA ASP A 49 -4.52 0.15 9.57
C ASP A 49 -5.02 -0.22 10.98
N THR A 50 -4.24 -1.05 11.67
CA THR A 50 -4.56 -1.65 12.96
C THR A 50 -4.10 -0.84 14.17
N ARG A 51 -3.50 0.35 14.00
CA ARG A 51 -3.01 1.16 15.13
C ARG A 51 -4.15 1.57 16.05
N GLU A 52 -3.89 1.60 17.34
CA GLU A 52 -4.88 2.02 18.35
C GLU A 52 -5.38 3.46 18.17
N SER A 53 -4.55 4.33 17.58
CA SER A 53 -4.89 5.72 17.30
C SER A 53 -5.78 5.89 16.06
N SER A 54 -5.77 4.93 15.14
CA SER A 54 -6.48 5.05 13.85
C SER A 54 -8.00 5.22 13.98
N PRO A 55 -8.73 4.47 14.85
CA PRO A 55 -10.17 4.72 15.07
C PRO A 55 -10.49 6.13 15.57
N TRP A 56 -9.62 6.71 16.41
CA TRP A 56 -9.82 8.06 16.95
C TRP A 56 -9.59 9.11 15.87
N LEU A 57 -8.49 9.01 15.11
CA LEU A 57 -8.20 9.90 13.98
C LEU A 57 -9.31 9.83 12.92
N GLU A 58 -9.80 8.64 12.59
CA GLU A 58 -10.91 8.42 11.67
C GLU A 58 -12.17 9.17 12.13
N LYS A 59 -12.50 9.06 13.43
CA LYS A 59 -13.63 9.75 14.03
C LYS A 59 -13.50 11.27 13.90
N ILE A 60 -12.34 11.84 14.23
CA ILE A 60 -12.11 13.29 14.19
C ILE A 60 -12.18 13.83 12.76
N LEU A 61 -11.52 13.14 11.83
CA LEU A 61 -11.53 13.48 10.42
C LEU A 61 -12.96 13.44 9.85
N THR A 62 -13.73 12.42 10.23
CA THR A 62 -15.13 12.26 9.83
C THR A 62 -16.00 13.40 10.36
N GLN A 63 -15.81 13.82 11.61
CA GLN A 63 -16.50 14.99 12.15
C GLN A 63 -16.18 16.25 11.33
N GLY A 64 -14.92 16.44 10.95
CA GLY A 64 -14.48 17.53 10.09
C GLY A 64 -15.25 17.55 8.77
N ILE A 65 -15.25 16.42 8.06
CA ILE A 65 -15.93 16.28 6.76
C ILE A 65 -17.44 16.53 6.89
N ILE A 66 -18.11 15.89 7.84
CA ILE A 66 -19.56 16.03 8.03
C ILE A 66 -19.94 17.47 8.42
N SER A 67 -19.15 18.12 9.29
CA SER A 67 -19.40 19.51 9.71
C SER A 67 -19.28 20.53 8.58
N ALA A 68 -18.58 20.19 7.48
CA ALA A 68 -18.50 21.00 6.28
C ALA A 68 -19.56 20.63 5.22
N GLY A 69 -20.42 19.64 5.51
CA GLY A 69 -21.46 19.13 4.61
C GLY A 69 -20.95 18.12 3.59
N GLY A 70 -19.89 17.37 3.93
CA GLY A 70 -19.46 16.18 3.19
C GLY A 70 -20.16 14.90 3.66
N GLN A 71 -19.97 13.83 2.89
CA GLN A 71 -20.41 12.46 3.21
C GLN A 71 -19.17 11.57 3.36
N VAL A 72 -19.21 10.67 4.34
CA VAL A 72 -18.10 9.77 4.66
C VAL A 72 -18.61 8.34 4.77
N GLU A 73 -17.87 7.42 4.17
CA GLU A 73 -18.01 5.99 4.39
C GLU A 73 -16.70 5.40 4.92
N SER A 74 -16.80 4.42 5.80
CA SER A 74 -15.65 3.73 6.39
C SER A 74 -15.49 2.34 5.76
N ALA A 75 -14.29 2.05 5.26
CA ALA A 75 -13.85 0.72 4.88
C ALA A 75 -13.24 -0.06 6.06
N GLY A 76 -13.15 0.55 7.25
CA GLY A 76 -12.53 -0.06 8.42
C GLY A 76 -11.04 -0.39 8.19
N VAL A 77 -10.61 -1.54 8.72
CA VAL A 77 -9.22 -2.00 8.56
C VAL A 77 -9.00 -2.59 7.17
N ILE A 78 -8.14 -1.95 6.36
CA ILE A 78 -7.93 -2.31 4.96
C ILE A 78 -6.57 -1.80 4.46
N PRO A 79 -5.89 -2.52 3.52
CA PRO A 79 -4.64 -2.05 2.93
C PRO A 79 -4.76 -0.69 2.21
N THR A 80 -3.64 0.04 2.12
CA THR A 80 -3.58 1.35 1.43
C THR A 80 -4.04 1.26 -0.02
N SER A 81 -3.59 0.24 -0.74
CA SER A 81 -3.92 0.03 -2.16
C SER A 81 -5.41 -0.19 -2.41
N ALA A 82 -6.13 -0.78 -1.44
CA ALA A 82 -7.56 -0.98 -1.54
C ALA A 82 -8.32 0.34 -1.56
N ILE A 83 -7.88 1.36 -0.80
CA ILE A 83 -8.53 2.68 -0.82
C ILE A 83 -8.32 3.37 -2.17
N SER A 84 -7.13 3.26 -2.75
CA SER A 84 -6.87 3.71 -4.13
C SER A 84 -7.83 3.03 -5.12
N PHE A 85 -7.94 1.70 -5.07
CA PHE A 85 -8.83 0.92 -5.93
C PHE A 85 -10.32 1.28 -5.73
N LEU A 86 -10.81 1.20 -4.49
CA LEU A 86 -12.22 1.40 -4.15
C LEU A 86 -12.69 2.83 -4.39
N THR A 87 -11.82 3.82 -4.22
CA THR A 87 -12.15 5.22 -4.54
C THR A 87 -12.56 5.36 -6.01
N ARG A 88 -11.81 4.71 -6.91
CA ARG A 88 -12.10 4.69 -8.34
C ARG A 88 -13.34 3.84 -8.66
N GLU A 89 -13.39 2.62 -8.12
CA GLU A 89 -14.44 1.64 -8.42
C GLU A 89 -15.81 2.11 -7.94
N GLU A 90 -15.89 2.62 -6.71
CA GLU A 90 -17.13 3.13 -6.09
C GLU A 90 -17.41 4.60 -6.39
N LYS A 91 -16.53 5.24 -7.18
CA LYS A 91 -16.70 6.63 -7.65
C LYS A 91 -16.74 7.67 -6.52
N PHE A 92 -16.06 7.41 -5.41
CA PHE A 92 -15.79 8.42 -4.39
C PHE A 92 -14.94 9.55 -4.97
N SER A 93 -15.12 10.76 -4.47
CA SER A 93 -14.38 11.93 -4.95
C SER A 93 -12.99 12.01 -4.33
N ALA A 94 -12.81 11.42 -3.15
CA ALA A 94 -11.51 11.21 -2.52
C ALA A 94 -11.50 9.92 -1.68
N GLY A 95 -10.33 9.32 -1.56
CA GLY A 95 -10.03 8.25 -0.62
C GLY A 95 -9.04 8.74 0.43
N ILE A 96 -9.17 8.27 1.67
CA ILE A 96 -8.23 8.59 2.74
C ILE A 96 -7.74 7.30 3.38
N VAL A 97 -6.43 7.22 3.62
CA VAL A 97 -5.84 6.17 4.42
C VAL A 97 -5.26 6.76 5.69
N ILE A 98 -5.61 6.15 6.83
CA ILE A 98 -5.03 6.47 8.14
C ILE A 98 -4.01 5.38 8.48
N SER A 99 -2.74 5.67 8.20
CA SER A 99 -1.61 4.80 8.50
C SER A 99 -0.27 5.55 8.38
N ALA A 100 0.73 5.09 9.15
CA ALA A 100 2.13 5.41 8.94
C ALA A 100 2.96 4.24 8.36
N SER A 101 2.33 3.31 7.63
CA SER A 101 3.02 2.19 6.97
C SER A 101 3.85 1.37 7.97
N HIS A 102 5.17 1.33 7.80
CA HIS A 102 6.13 0.56 8.61
C HIS A 102 6.49 1.19 9.96
N ASN A 103 6.04 2.42 10.28
CA ASN A 103 6.40 3.08 11.53
C ASN A 103 5.85 2.35 12.77
N PRO A 104 6.42 2.53 13.97
CA PRO A 104 5.89 1.99 15.23
C PRO A 104 4.49 2.53 15.57
N TYR A 105 3.70 1.80 16.36
CA TYR A 105 2.28 2.10 16.64
C TYR A 105 1.95 3.52 17.15
N ARG A 106 2.92 4.21 17.76
CA ARG A 106 2.78 5.58 18.28
C ARG A 106 2.66 6.61 17.18
N ASP A 107 3.26 6.33 16.02
CA ASP A 107 3.15 7.17 14.84
C ASP A 107 1.88 6.82 14.09
N ASN A 108 1.33 7.79 13.36
CA ASN A 108 0.28 7.56 12.38
C ASN A 108 0.45 8.54 11.22
N GLY A 109 -0.48 8.51 10.27
CA GLY A 109 -0.46 9.42 9.14
C GLY A 109 -1.78 9.45 8.39
N ILE A 110 -1.94 10.43 7.51
CA ILE A 110 -3.12 10.62 6.68
C ILE A 110 -2.66 10.83 5.23
N LYS A 111 -3.00 9.87 4.37
CA LYS A 111 -2.74 9.89 2.93
C LYS A 111 -4.05 10.14 2.19
N ILE A 112 -4.04 10.95 1.13
CA ILE A 112 -5.26 11.29 0.37
C ILE A 112 -5.08 10.88 -1.09
N PHE A 113 -6.09 10.21 -1.63
CA PHE A 113 -6.22 9.79 -3.01
C PHE A 113 -7.33 10.57 -3.70
N GLN A 114 -7.11 10.91 -4.96
CA GLN A 114 -8.12 11.48 -5.86
C GLN A 114 -9.08 10.40 -6.36
N ARG A 115 -10.17 10.84 -7.00
CA ARG A 115 -11.18 9.99 -7.65
C ARG A 115 -10.61 8.91 -8.60
N ASN A 116 -9.47 9.15 -9.23
CA ASN A 116 -8.83 8.20 -10.16
C ASN A 116 -7.94 7.15 -9.45
N GLY A 117 -7.81 7.22 -8.12
CA GLY A 117 -6.96 6.36 -7.31
C GLY A 117 -5.52 6.84 -7.17
N PHE A 118 -5.12 7.92 -7.85
CA PHE A 118 -3.79 8.52 -7.68
C PHE A 118 -3.73 9.34 -6.39
N LYS A 119 -2.54 9.49 -5.81
CA LYS A 119 -2.33 10.44 -4.70
C LYS A 119 -2.65 11.86 -5.15
N ILE A 120 -3.05 12.69 -4.19
CA ILE A 120 -3.31 14.10 -4.50
C ILE A 120 -2.03 14.82 -4.99
N PRO A 121 -2.15 15.71 -5.99
CA PRO A 121 -1.05 16.54 -6.45
C PRO A 121 -0.71 17.65 -5.45
N GLU A 122 0.45 18.28 -5.63
CA GLU A 122 0.96 19.34 -4.76
C GLU A 122 0.02 20.57 -4.69
N ASP A 123 -0.70 20.91 -5.76
CA ASP A 123 -1.67 22.02 -5.73
C ASP A 123 -2.85 21.74 -4.78
N TRP A 124 -3.22 20.47 -4.58
CA TRP A 124 -4.23 20.07 -3.60
C TRP A 124 -3.65 20.12 -2.18
N GLU A 125 -2.42 19.63 -1.98
CA GLU A 125 -1.72 19.71 -0.69
C GLU A 125 -1.63 21.17 -0.21
N ASN A 126 -1.13 22.07 -1.07
CA ASN A 126 -1.03 23.50 -0.80
C ASN A 126 -2.38 24.15 -0.46
N PHE A 127 -3.44 23.81 -1.20
CA PHE A 127 -4.78 24.32 -0.90
C PHE A 127 -5.27 23.86 0.48
N LEU A 128 -5.02 22.60 0.85
CA LEU A 128 -5.41 22.07 2.15
C LEU A 128 -4.64 22.79 3.27
N GLU A 129 -3.34 22.97 3.14
CA GLU A 129 -2.53 23.71 4.11
C GLU A 129 -3.01 25.14 4.30
N GLU A 130 -3.25 25.87 3.21
CA GLU A 130 -3.75 27.25 3.26
C GLU A 130 -5.09 27.32 4.00
N LYS A 131 -6.02 26.40 3.71
CA LYS A 131 -7.34 26.37 4.36
C LYS A 131 -7.26 25.99 5.84
N MET A 132 -6.40 25.03 6.20
CA MET A 132 -6.22 24.64 7.60
C MET A 132 -5.62 25.77 8.43
N VAL A 133 -4.71 26.57 7.87
CA VAL A 133 -4.16 27.76 8.53
C VAL A 133 -5.20 28.89 8.65
N ALA A 134 -6.02 29.08 7.61
CA ALA A 134 -7.01 30.17 7.55
C ALA A 134 -8.21 29.96 8.48
N THR A 135 -8.48 28.73 8.94
CA THR A 135 -9.65 28.41 9.75
C THR A 135 -9.29 27.64 11.01
N SER A 136 -9.64 28.20 12.18
CA SER A 136 -9.45 27.54 13.48
C SER A 136 -10.79 27.07 14.05
N PHE A 137 -11.39 26.05 13.43
CA PHE A 137 -12.53 25.35 14.03
C PHE A 137 -12.03 24.25 14.96
N SER A 138 -12.77 23.98 16.02
CA SER A 138 -12.50 22.85 16.92
C SER A 138 -13.57 21.77 16.76
N PRO A 139 -13.22 20.48 16.93
CA PRO A 139 -14.19 19.40 16.91
C PRO A 139 -15.25 19.60 18.00
N SER A 140 -16.50 19.24 17.68
CA SER A 140 -17.58 19.24 18.65
C SER A 140 -17.51 17.99 19.53
N SER A 141 -18.00 18.10 20.77
CA SER A 141 -18.21 16.93 21.64
C SER A 141 -19.33 16.00 21.12
N SER A 142 -20.23 16.52 20.27
CA SER A 142 -21.33 15.76 19.68
C SER A 142 -20.87 14.91 18.49
N LEU A 143 -21.09 13.60 18.58
CA LEU A 143 -20.83 12.67 17.50
C LEU A 143 -21.91 12.75 16.40
N PRO A 144 -21.55 12.91 15.12
CA PRO A 144 -22.48 12.62 14.04
C PRO A 144 -22.81 11.11 14.08
N LYS A 145 -24.10 10.77 14.04
CA LYS A 145 -24.54 9.39 13.81
C LYS A 145 -24.25 9.05 12.36
N ILE A 146 -23.34 8.10 12.14
CA ILE A 146 -23.08 7.53 10.83
C ILE A 146 -23.83 6.21 10.78
N SER A 147 -24.87 6.14 9.95
CA SER A 147 -25.51 4.85 9.67
C SER A 147 -24.66 4.11 8.64
N PRO A 148 -24.41 2.80 8.81
CA PRO A 148 -23.77 2.01 7.77
C PRO A 148 -24.63 2.06 6.50
N PHE A 149 -24.04 2.48 5.38
CA PHE A 149 -24.70 2.47 4.07
C PHE A 149 -24.72 1.06 3.45
N HIS A 150 -23.75 0.23 3.84
CA HIS A 150 -23.54 -1.11 3.31
C HIS A 150 -23.52 -2.17 4.43
N PRO A 151 -23.73 -3.45 4.08
CA PRO A 151 -23.47 -4.57 4.99
C PRO A 151 -22.01 -4.57 5.47
N GLU A 152 -21.77 -5.24 6.59
CA GLU A 152 -20.40 -5.50 7.06
C GLU A 152 -19.56 -6.17 5.96
N ASN A 153 -18.28 -5.81 5.91
CA ASN A 153 -17.29 -6.35 4.97
C ASN A 153 -17.50 -6.05 3.47
N TYR A 154 -18.46 -5.18 3.08
CA TYR A 154 -18.74 -4.86 1.68
C TYR A 154 -17.49 -4.47 0.86
N TYR A 155 -16.70 -3.53 1.38
CA TYR A 155 -15.49 -3.04 0.72
C TYR A 155 -14.37 -4.08 0.70
N GLN A 156 -14.23 -4.80 1.80
CA GLN A 156 -13.26 -5.88 1.97
C GLN A 156 -13.49 -6.98 0.94
N ASP A 157 -14.74 -7.41 0.76
CA ASP A 157 -15.10 -8.43 -0.24
C ASP A 157 -14.89 -7.93 -1.67
N LYS A 158 -15.14 -6.65 -1.97
CA LYS A 158 -14.85 -6.06 -3.29
C LYS A 158 -13.36 -6.07 -3.59
N TYR A 159 -12.54 -5.61 -2.65
CA TYR A 159 -11.09 -5.64 -2.80
C TYR A 159 -10.54 -7.07 -2.91
N PHE A 160 -11.09 -8.01 -2.14
CA PHE A 160 -10.73 -9.42 -2.22
C PHE A 160 -11.05 -10.04 -3.58
N LYS A 161 -12.22 -9.70 -4.17
CA LYS A 161 -12.57 -10.10 -5.54
C LYS A 161 -11.62 -9.50 -6.58
N PHE A 162 -11.25 -8.23 -6.41
CA PHE A 162 -10.27 -7.57 -7.27
C PHE A 162 -8.91 -8.30 -7.23
N LEU A 163 -8.36 -8.55 -6.03
CA LEU A 163 -7.10 -9.29 -5.88
C LEU A 163 -7.17 -10.68 -6.52
N LYS A 164 -8.25 -11.43 -6.30
CA LYS A 164 -8.44 -12.73 -6.97
C LYS A 164 -8.48 -12.62 -8.49
N SER A 165 -9.14 -11.59 -9.03
CA SER A 165 -9.19 -11.37 -10.48
C SER A 165 -7.82 -11.01 -11.07
N CYS A 166 -6.91 -10.49 -10.23
CA CYS A 166 -5.53 -10.22 -10.63
C CYS A 166 -4.68 -11.50 -10.73
N PHE A 167 -5.07 -12.60 -10.10
CA PHE A 167 -4.36 -13.88 -10.20
C PHE A 167 -4.83 -14.67 -11.43
N ARG A 168 -4.04 -14.65 -12.49
CA ARG A 168 -4.35 -15.19 -13.82
C ARG A 168 -3.78 -16.59 -14.07
N SER A 169 -3.01 -17.15 -13.15
CA SER A 169 -2.53 -18.53 -13.28
C SER A 169 -3.69 -19.52 -13.11
N SER A 170 -3.89 -20.39 -14.09
CA SER A 170 -4.92 -21.43 -14.07
C SER A 170 -4.55 -22.64 -13.20
N SER A 171 -3.31 -22.73 -12.74
CA SER A 171 -2.79 -23.87 -11.97
C SER A 171 -1.75 -23.38 -10.98
N PRO A 172 -2.17 -22.90 -9.79
CA PRO A 172 -1.24 -22.53 -8.74
C PRO A 172 -0.40 -23.77 -8.37
N ALA A 173 0.92 -23.59 -8.33
CA ALA A 173 1.79 -24.65 -7.85
C ALA A 173 1.45 -24.97 -6.38
N PRO A 174 1.60 -26.23 -5.93
CA PRO A 174 1.34 -26.63 -4.54
C PRO A 174 2.46 -26.08 -3.63
N LEU A 175 2.48 -24.76 -3.45
CA LEU A 175 3.47 -24.05 -2.67
C LEU A 175 2.99 -23.89 -1.24
N LYS A 176 3.97 -23.95 -0.35
CA LYS A 176 3.84 -23.62 1.06
C LYS A 176 4.44 -22.26 1.32
N LEU A 177 3.65 -21.35 1.88
CA LEU A 177 3.99 -19.95 2.11
C LEU A 177 4.02 -19.66 3.61
N VAL A 178 5.03 -18.95 4.08
CA VAL A 178 4.97 -18.27 5.40
C VAL A 178 4.63 -16.81 5.17
N LEU A 179 3.60 -16.30 5.86
CA LEU A 179 3.14 -14.92 5.68
C LEU A 179 3.31 -14.14 6.97
N ASP A 180 4.16 -13.12 6.96
CA ASP A 180 4.26 -12.12 8.03
C ASP A 180 3.41 -10.91 7.66
N CYS A 181 2.31 -10.73 8.39
CA CYS A 181 1.37 -9.63 8.16
C CYS A 181 1.64 -8.40 9.03
N ALA A 182 2.77 -8.34 9.72
CA ALA A 182 3.22 -7.21 10.55
C ALA A 182 2.22 -6.76 11.63
N HIS A 183 1.26 -7.62 12.01
CA HIS A 183 0.08 -7.26 12.78
C HIS A 183 -0.69 -6.06 12.19
N GLY A 184 -0.56 -5.84 10.88
CA GLY A 184 -1.10 -4.73 10.12
C GLY A 184 -2.37 -5.08 9.35
N ALA A 185 -2.70 -4.24 8.37
CA ALA A 185 -3.90 -4.35 7.56
C ALA A 185 -3.99 -5.68 6.80
N SER A 186 -2.87 -6.25 6.35
CA SER A 186 -2.83 -7.53 5.64
C SER A 186 -3.24 -8.73 6.49
N SER A 187 -3.29 -8.61 7.83
CA SER A 187 -3.62 -9.72 8.75
C SER A 187 -4.98 -10.37 8.44
N ALA A 188 -5.95 -9.58 7.98
CA ALA A 188 -7.28 -10.05 7.61
C ALA A 188 -7.40 -10.52 6.14
N TYR A 189 -6.38 -10.27 5.31
CA TYR A 189 -6.45 -10.48 3.86
C TYR A 189 -5.49 -11.56 3.39
N ALA A 190 -4.20 -11.47 3.71
CA ALA A 190 -3.18 -12.34 3.13
C ALA A 190 -3.47 -13.82 3.41
N PRO A 191 -3.69 -14.27 4.67
CA PRO A 191 -3.90 -15.69 4.92
C PRO A 191 -5.12 -16.25 4.20
N ARG A 192 -6.24 -15.51 4.24
CA ARG A 192 -7.48 -15.87 3.56
C ARG A 192 -7.29 -15.92 2.03
N LEU A 193 -6.65 -14.91 1.45
CA LEU A 193 -6.44 -14.79 0.00
C LEU A 193 -5.64 -15.97 -0.54
N PHE A 194 -4.47 -16.24 0.03
CA PHE A 194 -3.59 -17.27 -0.48
C PHE A 194 -4.13 -18.68 -0.18
N THR A 195 -4.81 -18.90 0.95
CA THR A 195 -5.49 -20.17 1.22
C THR A 195 -6.61 -20.43 0.21
N GLU A 196 -7.45 -19.43 -0.09
CA GLU A 196 -8.54 -19.57 -1.07
C GLU A 196 -8.03 -19.72 -2.52
N LEU A 197 -6.78 -19.34 -2.80
CA LEU A 197 -6.09 -19.60 -4.07
C LEU A 197 -5.41 -20.98 -4.11
N GLY A 198 -5.47 -21.76 -3.04
CA GLY A 198 -4.97 -23.14 -3.00
C GLY A 198 -3.55 -23.32 -2.47
N PHE A 199 -2.94 -22.28 -1.90
CA PHE A 199 -1.62 -22.39 -1.27
C PHE A 199 -1.73 -22.92 0.16
N GLU A 200 -0.73 -23.70 0.60
CA GLU A 200 -0.57 -24.02 2.02
C GLU A 200 0.01 -22.78 2.73
N VAL A 201 -0.68 -22.25 3.75
CA VAL A 201 -0.31 -21.00 4.40
C VAL A 201 0.02 -21.22 5.87
N VAL A 202 1.17 -20.72 6.28
CA VAL A 202 1.57 -20.57 7.69
C VAL A 202 1.56 -19.06 8.03
N PRO A 203 0.49 -18.54 8.65
CA PRO A 203 0.42 -17.14 9.02
C PRO A 203 1.21 -16.88 10.31
N ILE A 204 2.03 -15.83 10.30
CA ILE A 204 2.67 -15.28 11.49
C ILE A 204 2.32 -13.79 11.60
N CYS A 205 2.37 -13.27 12.82
CA CYS A 205 2.09 -11.86 13.08
C CYS A 205 0.74 -11.37 12.49
N CYS A 206 -0.32 -12.16 12.67
CA CYS A 206 -1.67 -11.87 12.14
C CYS A 206 -2.71 -11.51 13.23
N SER A 207 -2.26 -11.27 14.46
CA SER A 207 -3.13 -10.99 15.62
C SER A 207 -2.92 -9.56 16.14
N PRO A 208 -3.51 -8.53 15.50
CA PRO A 208 -3.32 -7.14 15.91
C PRO A 208 -3.94 -6.85 17.28
N THR A 209 -3.23 -6.06 18.09
CA THR A 209 -3.70 -5.58 19.41
C THR A 209 -3.89 -4.08 19.48
N GLY A 210 -3.57 -3.33 18.42
CA GLY A 210 -3.48 -1.87 18.44
C GLY A 210 -2.07 -1.33 18.65
N GLN A 211 -1.23 -2.09 19.35
CA GLN A 211 0.11 -1.65 19.77
C GLN A 211 1.27 -2.48 19.19
N ASN A 212 0.97 -3.67 18.66
CA ASN A 212 1.99 -4.61 18.16
C ASN A 212 2.24 -4.52 16.64
N ILE A 213 1.64 -3.56 15.95
CA ILE A 213 1.92 -3.33 14.52
C ILE A 213 3.41 -3.05 14.30
N ASN A 214 4.01 -3.73 13.32
CA ASN A 214 5.43 -3.68 12.97
C ASN A 214 6.41 -3.99 14.13
N LEU A 215 5.95 -4.56 15.24
CA LEU A 215 6.80 -4.81 16.41
C LEU A 215 7.67 -6.05 16.17
N ASN A 216 8.93 -5.81 15.76
CA ASN A 216 9.91 -6.86 15.45
C ASN A 216 9.40 -7.89 14.40
N CYS A 217 8.56 -7.42 13.48
CA CYS A 217 7.98 -8.21 12.40
C CYS A 217 7.73 -7.33 11.17
N GLY A 218 7.29 -7.96 10.08
CA GLY A 218 7.00 -7.29 8.83
C GLY A 218 8.23 -6.99 7.98
N SER A 219 8.03 -6.21 6.91
CA SER A 219 9.03 -6.00 5.85
C SER A 219 10.36 -5.41 6.33
N LEU A 220 10.37 -4.63 7.42
CA LEU A 220 11.59 -4.08 8.01
C LEU A 220 12.32 -5.05 8.94
N HIS A 221 11.64 -6.08 9.44
CA HIS A 221 12.19 -7.07 10.37
C HIS A 221 11.89 -8.51 9.89
N PRO A 222 12.36 -8.90 8.69
CA PRO A 222 12.04 -10.20 8.09
C PRO A 222 12.83 -11.37 8.69
N GLU A 223 13.64 -11.17 9.73
CA GLU A 223 14.49 -12.22 10.32
C GLU A 223 13.66 -13.31 11.01
N GLN A 224 12.50 -12.95 11.57
CA GLN A 224 11.56 -13.95 12.08
C GLN A 224 10.97 -14.76 10.93
N LEU A 225 10.53 -14.10 9.86
CA LEU A 225 10.00 -14.76 8.67
C LEU A 225 11.02 -15.77 8.11
N ALA A 226 12.27 -15.36 7.94
CA ALA A 226 13.33 -16.22 7.42
C ALA A 226 13.51 -17.51 8.24
N ARG A 227 13.53 -17.39 9.57
CA ARG A 227 13.60 -18.55 10.47
C ARG A 227 12.38 -19.46 10.34
N GLN A 228 11.19 -18.89 10.18
CA GLN A 228 9.94 -19.65 10.05
C GLN A 228 9.87 -20.38 8.70
N VAL A 229 10.35 -19.77 7.61
CA VAL A 229 10.43 -20.43 6.29
C VAL A 229 11.27 -21.70 6.37
N VAL A 230 12.47 -21.63 6.95
CA VAL A 230 13.35 -22.79 7.12
C VAL A 230 12.73 -23.82 8.08
N THR A 231 12.20 -23.38 9.22
CA THR A 231 11.56 -24.27 10.22
C THR A 231 10.40 -25.06 9.64
N HIS A 232 9.55 -24.41 8.83
CA HIS A 232 8.37 -25.02 8.24
C HIS A 232 8.63 -25.71 6.89
N GLN A 233 9.89 -25.71 6.42
CA GLN A 233 10.28 -26.18 5.09
C GLN A 233 9.38 -25.57 4.00
N ALA A 234 9.08 -24.28 4.13
CA ALA A 234 8.24 -23.56 3.19
C ALA A 234 9.02 -23.24 1.92
N HIS A 235 8.29 -23.07 0.82
CA HIS A 235 8.88 -22.77 -0.49
C HIS A 235 9.31 -21.30 -0.59
N LEU A 236 8.60 -20.40 0.11
CA LEU A 236 8.98 -19.00 0.28
C LEU A 236 8.23 -18.36 1.46
N GLY A 237 8.74 -17.22 1.89
CA GLY A 237 8.11 -16.32 2.84
C GLY A 237 7.79 -14.97 2.21
N ILE A 238 6.74 -14.32 2.71
CA ILE A 238 6.35 -12.96 2.32
C ILE A 238 6.12 -12.12 3.58
N ALA A 239 6.82 -11.00 3.71
CA ALA A 239 6.63 -10.01 4.76
C ALA A 239 6.00 -8.75 4.20
N TYR A 240 4.85 -8.38 4.75
CA TYR A 240 4.18 -7.11 4.50
C TYR A 240 4.58 -6.08 5.54
N ASP A 241 4.27 -4.81 5.31
CA ASP A 241 4.30 -3.78 6.34
C ASP A 241 2.88 -3.45 6.86
N GLY A 242 2.80 -2.48 7.78
CA GLY A 242 1.58 -2.17 8.53
C GLY A 242 0.34 -1.86 7.69
N ASP A 243 0.49 -1.22 6.52
CA ASP A 243 -0.60 -0.94 5.58
C ASP A 243 -0.52 -1.73 4.26
N ALA A 244 0.43 -2.65 4.18
CA ALA A 244 0.63 -3.62 3.10
C ALA A 244 0.85 -3.00 1.71
N ASP A 245 1.50 -1.84 1.63
CA ASP A 245 1.96 -1.26 0.37
C ASP A 245 3.32 -1.83 -0.09
N ARG A 246 4.01 -2.57 0.80
CA ARG A 246 5.28 -3.26 0.54
C ARG A 246 5.15 -4.78 0.64
N ALA A 247 6.02 -5.46 -0.12
CA ALA A 247 6.30 -6.88 0.07
C ALA A 247 7.81 -7.14 0.00
N ILE A 248 8.31 -7.89 0.98
CA ILE A 248 9.69 -8.40 1.06
C ILE A 248 9.62 -9.93 1.09
N TRP A 249 10.61 -10.58 0.49
CA TRP A 249 10.58 -12.02 0.28
C TRP A 249 11.65 -12.71 1.10
N VAL A 250 11.39 -13.98 1.41
CA VAL A 250 12.41 -14.90 1.86
C VAL A 250 12.34 -16.14 0.99
N ASP A 251 13.45 -16.57 0.42
CA ASP A 251 13.50 -17.84 -0.31
C ASP A 251 13.50 -19.05 0.65
N HIS A 252 13.44 -20.25 0.07
CA HIS A 252 13.42 -21.50 0.83
C HIS A 252 14.71 -21.81 1.63
N HIS A 253 15.80 -21.09 1.37
CA HIS A 253 17.05 -21.17 2.14
C HIS A 253 17.10 -20.16 3.30
N GLY A 254 16.11 -19.28 3.41
CA GLY A 254 16.09 -18.21 4.40
C GLY A 254 16.78 -16.92 3.94
N GLN A 255 17.15 -16.80 2.66
CA GLN A 255 17.72 -15.59 2.10
C GLN A 255 16.64 -14.52 1.92
N ILE A 256 16.87 -13.34 2.49
CA ILE A 256 15.97 -12.18 2.34
C ILE A 256 16.22 -11.52 0.99
N LEU A 257 15.13 -11.30 0.24
CA LEU A 257 15.14 -10.65 -1.07
C LEU A 257 14.29 -9.37 -1.01
N ASN A 258 14.86 -8.26 -1.44
CA ASN A 258 14.24 -6.94 -1.35
C ASN A 258 13.49 -6.53 -2.65
N GLY A 259 13.01 -5.28 -2.70
CA GLY A 259 12.24 -4.77 -3.84
C GLY A 259 12.99 -4.75 -5.19
N ASP A 260 14.31 -4.66 -5.21
CA ASP A 260 15.08 -4.74 -6.47
C ASP A 260 14.95 -6.15 -7.08
N HIS A 261 14.94 -7.19 -6.24
CA HIS A 261 14.67 -8.57 -6.69
C HIS A 261 13.26 -8.69 -7.26
N THR A 262 12.28 -8.03 -6.64
CA THR A 262 10.90 -7.97 -7.14
C THR A 262 10.84 -7.37 -8.54
N LEU A 263 11.46 -6.19 -8.74
CA LEU A 263 11.50 -5.52 -10.04
C LEU A 263 12.16 -6.41 -11.10
N TYR A 264 13.27 -7.07 -10.76
CA TYR A 264 13.95 -7.98 -11.68
C TYR A 264 13.07 -9.17 -12.09
N ILE A 265 12.47 -9.88 -11.12
CA ILE A 265 11.59 -11.02 -11.39
C ILE A 265 10.40 -10.59 -12.25
N LEU A 266 9.70 -9.53 -11.86
CA LEU A 266 8.51 -9.05 -12.56
C LEU A 266 8.84 -8.49 -13.95
N ALA A 267 9.96 -7.80 -14.13
CA ALA A 267 10.39 -7.31 -15.44
C ALA A 267 10.58 -8.47 -16.42
N LYS A 268 11.30 -9.53 -16.00
CA LYS A 268 11.49 -10.74 -16.81
C LYS A 268 10.17 -11.47 -17.08
N TYR A 269 9.32 -11.61 -16.07
CA TYR A 269 8.03 -12.27 -16.18
C TYR A 269 7.11 -11.53 -17.17
N PHE A 270 6.96 -10.21 -17.02
CA PHE A 270 6.14 -9.38 -17.89
C PHE A 270 6.71 -9.27 -19.30
N GLN A 271 8.04 -9.23 -19.47
CA GLN A 271 8.66 -9.28 -20.79
C GLN A 271 8.32 -10.58 -21.53
N ARG A 272 8.43 -11.73 -20.86
CA ARG A 272 8.04 -13.04 -21.44
C ARG A 272 6.57 -13.08 -21.84
N LYS A 273 5.70 -12.45 -21.03
CA LYS A 273 4.25 -12.35 -21.29
C LYS A 273 3.89 -11.27 -22.31
N LYS A 274 4.85 -10.47 -22.79
CA LYS A 274 4.62 -9.27 -23.61
C LYS A 274 3.64 -8.29 -22.94
N ALA A 275 3.74 -8.17 -21.62
CA ALA A 275 2.89 -7.34 -20.77
C ALA A 275 3.58 -6.04 -20.32
N LEU A 276 4.85 -5.82 -20.67
CA LEU A 276 5.50 -4.52 -20.44
C LEU A 276 5.01 -3.50 -21.46
N SER A 277 4.60 -2.32 -20.99
CA SER A 277 4.11 -1.22 -21.84
C SER A 277 5.24 -0.44 -22.52
N SER A 278 6.48 -0.59 -22.02
CA SER A 278 7.68 -0.02 -22.62
C SER A 278 8.91 -0.89 -22.28
N ASP A 279 10.06 -0.53 -22.82
CA ASP A 279 11.36 -1.11 -22.48
C ASP A 279 11.96 -0.52 -21.18
N LYS A 280 11.18 0.22 -20.39
CA LYS A 280 11.66 0.92 -19.19
C LYS A 280 11.10 0.29 -17.93
N ILE A 281 11.92 0.31 -16.88
CA ILE A 281 11.53 0.03 -15.49
C ILE A 281 11.90 1.26 -14.66
N VAL A 282 11.01 1.75 -13.80
CA VAL A 282 11.31 2.90 -12.95
C VAL A 282 11.71 2.46 -11.55
N ALA A 283 12.81 2.99 -11.04
CA ALA A 283 13.20 2.78 -9.65
C ALA A 283 13.86 4.03 -9.07
N THR A 284 14.06 4.05 -7.75
CA THR A 284 14.74 5.20 -7.11
C THR A 284 16.26 5.10 -7.29
N VAL A 285 16.95 6.20 -6.98
CA VAL A 285 18.43 6.24 -6.90
C VAL A 285 19.01 5.23 -5.89
N MET A 286 18.19 4.69 -4.98
CA MET A 286 18.61 3.70 -3.98
C MET A 286 18.72 2.27 -4.53
N SER A 287 18.16 1.99 -5.71
CA SER A 287 18.23 0.67 -6.32
C SER A 287 19.65 0.33 -6.77
N ASN A 288 20.05 -0.91 -6.58
CA ASN A 288 21.41 -1.38 -6.79
C ASN A 288 21.86 -1.26 -8.27
N LEU A 289 23.15 -1.05 -8.51
CA LEU A 289 23.76 -1.09 -9.85
C LEU A 289 23.61 -2.47 -10.54
N GLY A 290 23.59 -3.55 -9.76
CA GLY A 290 23.33 -4.91 -10.21
C GLY A 290 21.98 -5.04 -10.91
N LEU A 291 20.94 -4.35 -10.42
CA LEU A 291 19.62 -4.35 -11.04
C LEU A 291 19.69 -3.71 -12.43
N GLU A 292 20.39 -2.59 -12.54
CA GLU A 292 20.60 -1.88 -13.82
C GLU A 292 21.32 -2.76 -14.84
N LYS A 293 22.39 -3.45 -14.42
CA LYS A 293 23.11 -4.39 -15.29
C LYS A 293 22.25 -5.59 -15.71
N ALA A 294 21.49 -6.16 -14.78
CA ALA A 294 20.62 -7.30 -15.04
C ALA A 294 19.49 -6.92 -16.02
N LEU A 295 18.86 -5.75 -15.85
CA LEU A 295 17.85 -5.23 -16.77
C LEU A 295 18.43 -4.90 -18.15
N ALA A 296 19.63 -4.31 -18.21
CA ALA A 296 20.30 -4.07 -19.49
C ALA A 296 20.56 -5.37 -20.27
N GLY A 297 20.90 -6.47 -19.57
CA GLY A 297 21.01 -7.80 -20.16
C GLY A 297 19.70 -8.35 -20.76
N LEU A 298 18.55 -7.81 -20.34
CA LEU A 298 17.22 -8.11 -20.88
C LEU A 298 16.77 -7.08 -21.95
N ASN A 299 17.65 -6.16 -22.38
CA ASN A 299 17.31 -5.00 -23.21
C ASN A 299 16.25 -4.10 -22.58
N LEU A 300 16.27 -3.96 -21.25
CA LEU A 300 15.42 -3.05 -20.50
C LEU A 300 16.26 -1.92 -19.89
N GLN A 301 15.73 -0.71 -19.91
CA GLN A 301 16.37 0.47 -19.34
C GLN A 301 15.83 0.76 -17.93
N LEU A 302 16.73 0.86 -16.94
CA LEU A 302 16.36 1.37 -15.61
C LEU A 302 16.32 2.89 -15.63
N ILE A 303 15.16 3.47 -15.33
CA ILE A 303 14.96 4.92 -15.20
C ILE A 303 14.98 5.25 -13.71
N ARG A 304 15.96 6.07 -13.31
CA ARG A 304 16.13 6.48 -11.92
C ARG A 304 15.35 7.75 -11.59
N THR A 305 14.78 7.78 -10.39
CA THR A 305 14.09 8.94 -9.81
C THR A 305 14.54 9.15 -8.36
N GLN A 306 14.17 10.29 -7.77
CA GLN A 306 14.46 10.57 -6.35
C GLN A 306 13.65 9.64 -5.42
N VAL A 307 14.06 9.54 -4.15
CA VAL A 307 13.39 8.66 -3.17
C VAL A 307 11.96 9.15 -2.89
N GLY A 308 11.02 8.21 -2.84
CA GLY A 308 9.60 8.48 -2.62
C GLY A 308 8.73 7.92 -3.74
N ASP A 309 7.69 7.19 -3.34
CA ASP A 309 6.74 6.53 -4.25
C ASP A 309 6.02 7.49 -5.21
N LYS A 310 5.72 8.72 -4.78
CA LYS A 310 5.18 9.81 -5.63
C LYS A 310 6.06 10.04 -6.86
N TYR A 311 7.38 10.12 -6.67
CA TYR A 311 8.33 10.36 -7.76
C TYR A 311 8.54 9.14 -8.68
N VAL A 312 8.35 7.93 -8.14
CA VAL A 312 8.30 6.70 -8.94
C VAL A 312 7.08 6.72 -9.84
N LEU A 313 5.89 6.93 -9.26
CA LEU A 313 4.64 6.97 -10.00
C LEU A 313 4.63 8.07 -11.08
N ASP A 314 5.04 9.30 -10.73
CA ASP A 314 5.09 10.41 -11.69
C ASP A 314 6.02 10.10 -12.87
N LYS A 315 7.18 9.49 -12.59
CA LYS A 315 8.11 9.08 -13.64
C LYS A 315 7.55 7.93 -14.48
N MET A 316 6.84 6.97 -13.87
CA MET A 316 6.18 5.89 -14.60
C MET A 316 5.16 6.44 -15.59
N VAL A 317 4.28 7.33 -15.14
CA VAL A 317 3.28 7.99 -15.99
C VAL A 317 3.96 8.79 -17.12
N ALA A 318 4.96 9.60 -16.80
CA ALA A 318 5.66 10.43 -17.78
C ALA A 318 6.43 9.62 -18.84
N THR A 319 6.82 8.38 -18.53
CA THR A 319 7.62 7.53 -19.44
C THR A 319 6.83 6.42 -20.11
N GLY A 320 5.54 6.27 -19.81
CA GLY A 320 4.70 5.17 -20.30
C GLY A 320 5.10 3.80 -19.73
N CYS A 321 5.74 3.80 -18.56
CA CYS A 321 6.21 2.61 -17.88
C CYS A 321 5.13 2.06 -16.94
N ASN A 322 4.87 0.75 -16.98
CA ASN A 322 3.84 0.09 -16.16
C ASN A 322 4.39 -0.72 -14.98
N LEU A 323 5.71 -0.79 -14.80
CA LEU A 323 6.35 -1.45 -13.67
C LEU A 323 7.44 -0.56 -13.06
N GLY A 324 7.30 -0.28 -11.77
CA GLY A 324 8.32 0.45 -11.02
C GLY A 324 8.19 0.25 -9.53
N GLY A 325 9.18 0.73 -8.77
CA GLY A 325 9.17 0.54 -7.33
C GLY A 325 10.43 1.00 -6.62
N GLU A 326 10.55 0.57 -5.38
CA GLU A 326 11.64 0.91 -4.48
C GLU A 326 12.25 -0.36 -3.88
N ARG A 327 13.54 -0.28 -3.51
CA ARG A 327 14.25 -1.35 -2.79
C ARG A 327 13.55 -1.76 -1.48
N SER A 328 12.74 -0.88 -0.90
CA SER A 328 11.91 -1.12 0.30
C SER A 328 10.83 -2.19 0.12
N GLY A 329 10.55 -2.63 -1.12
CA GLY A 329 9.47 -3.56 -1.44
C GLY A 329 8.19 -2.87 -1.91
N HIS A 330 8.14 -1.53 -1.93
CA HIS A 330 7.01 -0.79 -2.52
C HIS A 330 7.07 -0.94 -4.05
N THR A 331 6.13 -1.68 -4.63
CA THR A 331 6.10 -2.00 -6.07
C THR A 331 4.77 -1.61 -6.69
N ILE A 332 4.83 -0.82 -7.76
CA ILE A 332 3.68 -0.31 -8.50
C ILE A 332 3.56 -1.10 -9.81
N ILE A 333 2.39 -1.73 -9.98
CA ILE A 333 1.97 -2.39 -11.22
C ILE A 333 0.82 -1.57 -11.78
N LEU A 334 1.18 -0.56 -12.59
CA LEU A 334 0.30 0.58 -12.91
C LEU A 334 -0.97 0.18 -13.66
N ASP A 335 -0.91 -0.92 -14.41
CA ASP A 335 -2.07 -1.46 -15.14
C ASP A 335 -3.20 -1.92 -14.21
N GLU A 336 -2.86 -2.28 -12.97
CA GLU A 336 -3.81 -2.80 -11.98
C GLU A 336 -4.13 -1.74 -10.91
N CYS A 337 -3.10 -1.13 -10.32
CA CYS A 337 -3.25 -0.16 -9.22
C CYS A 337 -2.20 0.97 -9.30
N PRO A 338 -2.61 2.26 -9.20
CA PRO A 338 -1.70 3.41 -9.27
C PRO A 338 -0.98 3.71 -7.95
N THR A 339 -0.76 2.70 -7.10
CA THR A 339 0.01 2.80 -5.85
C THR A 339 0.63 1.44 -5.54
N GLY A 340 1.64 1.43 -4.67
CA GLY A 340 2.23 0.19 -4.18
C GLY A 340 1.20 -0.72 -3.52
N ASP A 341 1.26 -2.01 -3.86
CA ASP A 341 0.37 -3.03 -3.33
C ASP A 341 1.16 -4.31 -3.12
N GLY A 342 1.46 -4.61 -1.85
CA GLY A 342 2.21 -5.81 -1.49
C GLY A 342 1.45 -7.09 -1.86
N LEU A 343 0.13 -7.12 -1.65
CA LEU A 343 -0.68 -8.31 -1.93
C LEU A 343 -0.75 -8.60 -3.43
N LEU A 344 -0.99 -7.57 -4.24
CA LEU A 344 -0.97 -7.67 -5.70
C LEU A 344 0.41 -8.11 -6.20
N THR A 345 1.47 -7.52 -5.67
CA THR A 345 2.85 -7.88 -6.02
C THR A 345 3.12 -9.35 -5.72
N SER A 346 2.65 -9.86 -4.58
CA SER A 346 2.70 -11.28 -4.22
C SER A 346 1.98 -12.18 -5.20
N LEU A 347 0.80 -11.79 -5.68
CA LEU A 347 0.10 -12.56 -6.70
C LEU A 347 0.94 -12.68 -7.97
N LYS A 348 1.59 -11.60 -8.41
CA LYS A 348 2.42 -11.59 -9.62
C LYS A 348 3.73 -12.36 -9.47
N ILE A 349 4.36 -12.32 -8.30
CA ILE A 349 5.52 -13.18 -8.01
C ILE A 349 5.11 -14.66 -7.97
N LEU A 350 3.99 -14.99 -7.34
CA LEU A 350 3.49 -16.37 -7.28
C LEU A 350 3.05 -16.90 -8.64
N GLU A 351 2.50 -16.06 -9.52
CA GLU A 351 2.28 -16.39 -10.94
C GLU A 351 3.60 -16.76 -11.62
N ALA A 352 4.64 -15.94 -11.47
CA ALA A 352 5.96 -16.19 -12.05
C ALA A 352 6.56 -17.52 -11.54
N VAL A 353 6.52 -17.76 -10.23
CA VAL A 353 6.99 -19.02 -9.60
C VAL A 353 6.21 -20.22 -10.14
N SER A 354 4.87 -20.13 -10.16
CA SER A 354 4.01 -21.25 -10.57
C SER A 354 4.16 -21.60 -12.04
N GLU A 355 4.20 -20.60 -12.92
CA GLU A 355 4.26 -20.82 -14.37
C GLU A 355 5.67 -21.17 -14.87
N GLU A 356 6.73 -20.71 -14.20
CA GLU A 356 8.10 -21.10 -14.55
C GLU A 356 8.52 -22.44 -13.93
N GLY A 357 7.78 -22.93 -12.92
CA GLY A 357 8.17 -24.12 -12.16
C GLY A 357 9.50 -23.93 -11.44
N LYS A 358 9.77 -22.70 -10.98
CA LYS A 358 11.05 -22.29 -10.37
C LYS A 358 10.82 -21.58 -9.04
N LEU A 359 11.70 -21.82 -8.08
CA LEU A 359 11.70 -21.11 -6.80
C LEU A 359 12.43 -19.76 -6.90
N LEU A 360 12.31 -18.93 -5.85
CA LEU A 360 12.80 -17.55 -5.86
C LEU A 360 14.31 -17.45 -6.15
N ASP A 361 15.13 -18.31 -5.53
CA ASP A 361 16.57 -18.42 -5.76
C ASP A 361 16.92 -18.65 -7.25
N GLN A 362 16.13 -19.46 -7.93
CA GLN A 362 16.30 -19.74 -9.36
C GLN A 362 15.79 -18.60 -10.24
N LEU A 363 14.74 -17.89 -9.81
CA LEU A 363 14.21 -16.73 -10.55
C LEU A 363 15.19 -15.56 -10.52
N ILE A 364 15.97 -15.40 -9.45
CA ILE A 364 16.96 -14.32 -9.30
C ILE A 364 18.35 -14.63 -9.87
N ALA A 365 18.61 -15.83 -10.39
CA ALA A 365 19.96 -16.28 -10.79
C ALA A 365 20.73 -15.40 -11.82
N GLY A 366 20.09 -14.41 -12.44
CA GLY A 366 20.73 -13.43 -13.33
C GLY A 366 20.94 -12.03 -12.71
N TYR A 367 20.63 -11.88 -11.42
CA TYR A 367 20.80 -10.66 -10.66
C TYR A 367 21.68 -10.94 -9.44
N MET A 368 22.73 -10.13 -9.28
CA MET A 368 23.55 -10.08 -8.07
C MET A 368 23.65 -8.63 -7.62
N GLU A 369 23.47 -8.42 -6.31
CA GLU A 369 23.69 -7.11 -5.66
C GLU A 369 25.14 -6.65 -5.69
#